data_AF-W5TN48-F1
#
_entry.id   AF-W5TN48-F1
#
_cell.length_a   1.000
_cell.length_b   1.000
_cell.length_c   1.000
_cell.angle_alpha   90.00
_cell.angle_beta   90.00
_cell.angle_gamma   90.00
#
_symmetry.space_group_name_H-M   'P 1'
#
loop_
_entity.id
_entity.type
_entity.pdbx_description
1 polymer ?
#
loop_
_entity_poly.entity_id
_entity_poly.type
_entity_poly.pdbx_seq_one_letter_code
_entity_poly.pdbx_strand_id
1 'polypeptide(L)'
;MESAAPASNATGPLASVVRVARFTRVRYETHHLLYAVLFVAAVEGTAAVVSHPDAPWRAGWATAVRVVVVAVLLLYLRMVDEIKDLDHDRIHHPDRPLVTGAVAVGELWVTIAVVAVGLTVVSALLSWWSAVLVVAAMAYGLGLWALEAVSAPVRDNLLLNLVVTYPVQLWIIAYIVVSAVDTGQVESDWGTAAVAVIFAGAFLYFEFARKTVHGARPGQWYYSNVLGSTGSALTTGLFAIIAVAADLLLVRPGDHPMPWALLLWIPVPLLAVPLAGVWTFLRAATRTGAVPPVATAVPSGPLGPGEAGELRGPSVSGDADAASGPAVPEDSAAPEFPVVPAVVFVLVLYAILIAQALTWR
;
A
#
# COMPACT_ATOMS: atom_id res chain seq x y z
N MET A 1 2.41 34.93 -30.34
CA MET A 1 3.32 33.81 -30.05
C MET A 1 4.56 34.37 -29.39
N GLU A 2 4.51 34.46 -28.06
CA GLU A 2 5.59 35.00 -27.25
C GLU A 2 6.59 33.85 -27.00
N SER A 3 7.76 33.96 -27.61
CA SER A 3 8.84 32.97 -27.49
C SER A 3 9.39 33.05 -26.07
N ALA A 4 8.96 32.11 -25.22
CA ALA A 4 9.51 31.95 -23.88
C ALA A 4 11.00 31.60 -23.99
N ALA A 5 11.85 32.48 -23.47
CA ALA A 5 13.29 32.27 -23.39
C ALA A 5 13.60 30.97 -22.63
N PRO A 6 14.63 30.20 -23.03
CA PRO A 6 15.03 28.99 -22.33
C PRO A 6 15.45 29.36 -20.90
N ALA A 7 14.68 28.92 -19.92
CA ALA A 7 15.04 29.06 -18.51
C ALA A 7 16.45 28.48 -18.32
N SER A 8 17.36 29.30 -17.83
CA SER A 8 18.73 28.88 -17.54
C SER A 8 18.70 27.66 -16.62
N ASN A 9 19.12 26.51 -17.15
CA ASN A 9 19.31 25.28 -16.37
C ASN A 9 20.37 25.55 -15.30
N ALA A 10 19.94 25.96 -14.12
CA ALA A 10 20.82 26.10 -12.96
C ALA A 10 21.39 24.70 -12.63
N THR A 11 22.62 24.47 -13.06
CA THR A 11 23.43 23.27 -12.79
C THR A 11 24.17 23.49 -11.47
N GLY A 12 23.45 23.30 -10.36
CA GLY A 12 24.04 23.39 -9.03
C GLY A 12 23.41 22.39 -8.06
N PRO A 13 24.13 21.98 -6.99
CA PRO A 13 23.64 21.03 -6.00
C PRO A 13 22.34 21.52 -5.34
N LEU A 14 22.24 22.83 -5.06
CA LEU A 14 21.02 23.43 -4.50
C LEU A 14 19.83 23.32 -5.47
N ALA A 15 20.05 23.50 -6.77
CA ALA A 15 19.00 23.34 -7.77
C ALA A 15 18.52 21.88 -7.87
N SER A 16 19.45 20.92 -7.73
CA SER A 16 19.12 19.48 -7.64
C SER A 16 18.24 19.17 -6.43
N VAL A 17 18.62 19.67 -5.25
CA VAL A 17 17.83 19.52 -4.01
C VAL A 17 16.42 20.10 -4.18
N VAL A 18 16.29 21.28 -4.79
CA VAL A 18 14.97 21.89 -5.04
C VAL A 18 14.12 21.06 -6.01
N ARG A 19 14.72 20.49 -7.07
CA ARG A 19 14.02 19.58 -8.00
C ARG A 19 13.53 18.32 -7.29
N VAL A 20 14.39 17.67 -6.50
CA VAL A 20 14.05 16.47 -5.72
C VAL A 20 12.98 16.76 -4.66
N ALA A 21 13.04 17.91 -3.99
CA ALA A 21 12.01 18.32 -3.03
C ALA A 21 10.66 18.54 -3.71
N ARG A 22 10.63 19.16 -4.90
CA ARG A 22 9.42 19.31 -5.71
C ARG A 22 8.88 17.95 -6.15
N PHE A 23 9.75 17.07 -6.64
CA PHE A 23 9.40 15.69 -6.99
C PHE A 23 8.74 14.98 -5.80
N THR A 24 9.38 15.03 -4.63
CA THR A 24 8.88 14.42 -3.40
C THR A 24 7.50 14.96 -3.03
N ARG A 25 7.29 16.28 -3.10
CA ARG A 25 5.99 16.89 -2.82
C ARG A 25 4.88 16.42 -3.78
N VAL A 26 5.22 16.15 -5.04
CA VAL A 26 4.24 15.70 -6.06
C VAL A 26 3.97 14.20 -5.95
N ARG A 27 4.97 13.38 -5.61
CA ARG A 27 4.86 11.92 -5.61
C ARG A 27 4.59 11.30 -4.24
N TYR A 28 4.85 12.04 -3.17
CA TYR A 28 4.68 11.61 -1.78
C TYR A 28 3.66 12.49 -1.07
N GLU A 29 2.40 12.11 -1.20
CA GLU A 29 1.29 12.84 -0.60
C GLU A 29 1.27 12.74 0.93
N THR A 30 0.72 13.76 1.59
CA THR A 30 0.63 13.86 3.06
C THR A 30 -0.02 12.64 3.73
N HIS A 31 -0.91 11.95 3.03
CA HIS A 31 -1.58 10.76 3.57
C HIS A 31 -0.59 9.60 3.84
N HIS A 32 0.56 9.53 3.17
CA HIS A 32 1.60 8.53 3.48
C HIS A 32 2.24 8.77 4.85
N LEU A 33 2.42 10.04 5.24
CA LEU A 33 2.91 10.38 6.58
C LEU A 33 1.88 10.02 7.65
N LEU A 34 0.60 10.34 7.42
CA LEU A 34 -0.48 9.93 8.31
C LEU A 34 -0.52 8.40 8.45
N TYR A 35 -0.41 7.68 7.33
CA TYR A 35 -0.32 6.22 7.33
C TYR A 35 0.88 5.73 8.15
N ALA A 36 2.09 6.26 7.94
CA ALA A 36 3.26 5.85 8.70
C ALA A 36 3.11 6.08 10.21
N VAL A 37 2.53 7.22 10.62
CA VAL A 37 2.24 7.52 12.03
C VAL A 37 1.28 6.50 12.62
N LEU A 38 0.12 6.31 11.98
CA LEU A 38 -0.92 5.39 12.46
C LEU A 38 -0.44 3.94 12.45
N PHE A 39 0.27 3.54 11.40
CA PHE A 39 0.76 2.19 11.23
C PHE A 39 1.81 1.83 12.29
N VAL A 40 2.81 2.68 12.51
CA VAL A 40 3.83 2.44 13.56
C VAL A 40 3.19 2.43 14.94
N ALA A 41 2.34 3.41 15.26
CA ALA A 41 1.68 3.48 16.55
C ALA A 41 0.77 2.27 16.80
N ALA A 42 0.04 1.80 15.79
CA ALA A 42 -0.80 0.62 15.90
C ALA A 42 0.03 -0.65 16.06
N VAL A 43 1.06 -0.88 15.23
CA VAL A 43 1.92 -2.08 15.32
C VAL A 43 2.62 -2.14 16.67
N GLU A 44 3.29 -1.05 17.06
CA GLU A 44 4.03 -0.97 18.33
C GLU A 44 3.09 -1.05 19.53
N GLY A 45 1.95 -0.35 19.48
CA GLY A 45 0.95 -0.36 20.54
C GLY A 45 0.31 -1.74 20.75
N THR A 46 -0.12 -2.40 19.68
CA THR A 46 -0.65 -3.78 19.76
C THR A 46 0.41 -4.76 20.24
N ALA A 47 1.64 -4.65 19.76
CA ALA A 47 2.75 -5.46 20.25
C ALA A 47 3.00 -5.27 21.75
N ALA A 48 2.95 -4.02 22.25
CA ALA A 48 3.10 -3.72 23.67
C ALA A 48 1.94 -4.25 24.51
N VAL A 49 0.70 -4.18 24.02
CA VAL A 49 -0.49 -4.77 24.68
C VAL A 49 -0.33 -6.27 24.84
N VAL A 50 0.12 -6.96 23.80
CA VAL A 50 0.29 -8.41 23.80
C VAL A 50 1.45 -8.83 24.71
N SER A 51 2.53 -8.05 24.77
CA SER A 51 3.72 -8.40 25.55
C SER A 51 3.68 -7.93 27.01
N HIS A 52 2.98 -6.84 27.31
CA HIS A 52 2.90 -6.23 28.64
C HIS A 52 1.43 -6.08 29.08
N PRO A 53 0.77 -7.18 29.49
CA PRO A 53 -0.65 -7.17 29.81
C PRO A 53 -1.01 -6.27 31.00
N ASP A 54 -0.04 -5.85 31.81
CA ASP A 54 -0.28 -5.04 33.02
C ASP A 54 0.16 -3.56 32.86
N ALA A 55 0.55 -3.11 31.65
CA ALA A 55 1.07 -1.76 31.45
C ALA A 55 0.55 -1.07 30.18
N PRO A 56 0.14 0.21 30.26
CA PRO A 56 -0.21 0.98 29.07
C PRO A 56 1.00 1.25 28.19
N TRP A 57 0.81 1.18 26.88
CA TRP A 57 1.82 1.61 25.92
C TRP A 57 2.03 3.12 26.01
N ARG A 58 3.29 3.53 25.93
CA ARG A 58 3.69 4.95 25.92
C ARG A 58 4.61 5.20 24.74
N ALA A 59 4.13 6.01 23.80
CA ALA A 59 4.96 6.52 22.72
C ALA A 59 6.13 7.34 23.29
N GLY A 60 7.34 7.04 22.82
CA GLY A 60 8.57 7.72 23.23
C GLY A 60 9.33 8.30 22.03
N TRP A 61 10.57 8.74 22.29
CA TRP A 61 11.46 9.20 21.23
C TRP A 61 11.75 8.07 20.22
N ALA A 62 11.88 6.83 20.69
CA ALA A 62 12.13 5.66 19.84
C ALA A 62 10.98 5.43 18.84
N THR A 63 9.72 5.54 19.32
CA THR A 63 8.52 5.51 18.47
C THR A 63 8.57 6.60 17.39
N ALA A 64 8.94 7.84 17.77
CA ALA A 64 9.05 8.94 16.81
C ALA A 64 10.12 8.67 15.74
N VAL A 65 11.27 8.09 16.13
CA VAL A 65 12.32 7.68 15.17
C VAL A 65 11.81 6.57 14.23
N ARG A 66 11.06 5.58 14.73
CA ARG A 66 10.44 4.54 13.86
C ARG A 66 9.45 5.12 12.88
N VAL A 67 8.61 6.07 13.31
CA VAL A 67 7.69 6.80 12.41
C VAL A 67 8.46 7.49 11.28
N VAL A 68 9.55 8.20 11.62
CA VAL A 68 10.39 8.89 10.62
C VAL A 68 11.03 7.87 9.69
N VAL A 69 11.61 6.78 10.21
CA VAL A 69 12.23 5.73 9.39
C VAL A 69 11.22 5.10 8.45
N VAL A 70 10.03 4.72 8.94
CA VAL A 70 8.99 4.10 8.09
C VAL A 70 8.50 5.09 7.03
N ALA A 71 8.24 6.35 7.38
CA ALA A 71 7.84 7.36 6.39
C ALA A 71 8.90 7.57 5.31
N VAL A 72 10.17 7.66 5.69
CA VAL A 72 11.28 7.83 4.75
C VAL A 72 11.55 6.55 3.94
N LEU A 73 11.32 5.36 4.52
CA LEU A 73 11.40 4.09 3.82
C LEU A 73 10.30 3.93 2.78
N LEU A 74 9.07 4.35 3.08
CA LEU A 74 7.97 4.39 2.09
C LEU A 74 8.31 5.35 0.94
N LEU A 75 8.91 6.50 1.25
CA LEU A 75 9.43 7.41 0.23
C LEU A 75 10.55 6.76 -0.60
N TYR A 76 11.49 6.05 0.03
CA TYR A 76 12.55 5.31 -0.66
C TYR A 76 11.97 4.31 -1.66
N LEU A 77 11.02 3.47 -1.23
CA LEU A 77 10.37 2.48 -2.09
C LEU A 77 9.64 3.17 -3.25
N ARG A 78 8.97 4.30 -2.97
CA ARG A 78 8.31 5.11 -4.00
C ARG A 78 9.30 5.65 -5.04
N MET A 79 10.48 6.12 -4.62
CA MET A 79 11.51 6.57 -5.57
C MET A 79 12.01 5.44 -6.47
N VAL A 80 12.18 4.24 -5.91
CA VAL A 80 12.57 3.05 -6.67
C VAL A 80 11.49 2.68 -7.69
N ASP A 81 10.23 2.67 -7.28
CA ASP A 81 9.10 2.38 -8.17
C ASP A 81 9.01 3.37 -9.33
N GLU A 82 9.25 4.67 -9.11
CA GLU A 82 9.23 5.68 -10.19
C GLU A 82 10.34 5.46 -11.23
N ILE A 83 11.49 4.94 -10.82
CA ILE A 83 12.57 4.57 -11.76
C ILE A 83 12.19 3.31 -12.52
N LYS A 84 11.66 2.31 -11.80
CA LYS A 84 11.20 1.04 -12.37
C LYS A 84 10.14 1.27 -13.44
N ASP A 85 9.16 2.12 -13.15
CA ASP A 85 7.99 2.34 -13.99
C ASP A 85 8.25 3.34 -15.13
N LEU A 86 9.47 3.89 -15.26
CA LEU A 86 9.76 4.98 -16.19
C LEU A 86 9.43 4.68 -17.67
N ASP A 87 9.73 3.48 -18.15
CA ASP A 87 9.45 3.12 -19.56
C ASP A 87 7.94 3.02 -19.83
N HIS A 88 7.21 2.48 -18.86
CA HIS A 88 5.75 2.42 -18.89
C HIS A 88 5.15 3.84 -18.79
N ASP A 89 5.65 4.67 -17.87
CA ASP A 89 5.19 6.03 -17.65
C ASP A 89 5.40 6.95 -18.86
N ARG A 90 6.43 6.72 -19.68
CA ARG A 90 6.62 7.47 -20.93
C ARG A 90 5.44 7.35 -21.89
N ILE A 91 4.72 6.23 -21.85
CA ILE A 91 3.57 5.96 -22.71
C ILE A 91 2.28 6.41 -22.02
N HIS A 92 2.11 6.05 -20.76
CA HIS A 92 0.81 6.17 -20.07
C HIS A 92 0.69 7.41 -19.17
N HIS A 93 1.81 7.99 -18.73
CA HIS A 93 1.84 9.10 -17.78
C HIS A 93 2.91 10.15 -18.17
N PRO A 94 2.77 10.77 -19.36
CA PRO A 94 3.79 11.65 -19.94
C PRO A 94 4.02 12.93 -19.11
N ASP A 95 3.11 13.25 -18.21
CA ASP A 95 3.16 14.39 -17.29
C ASP A 95 4.02 14.12 -16.04
N ARG A 96 4.42 12.87 -15.78
CA ARG A 96 5.19 12.53 -14.59
C ARG A 96 6.55 13.24 -14.55
N PRO A 97 7.06 13.63 -13.36
CA PRO A 97 8.28 14.43 -13.25
C PRO A 97 9.55 13.80 -13.86
N LEU A 98 9.71 12.48 -13.81
CA LEU A 98 10.86 11.81 -14.42
C LEU A 98 10.75 11.79 -15.95
N VAL A 99 9.53 11.62 -16.48
CA VAL A 99 9.28 11.59 -17.93
C VAL A 99 9.50 12.97 -18.55
N THR A 100 9.02 14.02 -17.88
CA THR A 100 9.19 15.42 -18.30
C THR A 100 10.62 15.96 -18.11
N GLY A 101 11.50 15.21 -17.43
CA GLY A 101 12.85 15.66 -17.10
C GLY A 101 12.89 16.73 -16.00
N ALA A 102 11.80 16.92 -15.25
CA ALA A 102 11.75 17.84 -14.11
C ALA A 102 12.69 17.42 -12.98
N VAL A 103 13.08 16.14 -12.93
CA VAL A 103 14.18 15.58 -12.13
C VAL A 103 14.91 14.54 -12.98
N ALA A 104 16.24 14.54 -12.96
CA ALA A 104 17.01 13.55 -13.71
C ALA A 104 17.10 12.23 -12.94
N VAL A 105 17.13 11.09 -13.67
CA VAL A 105 17.24 9.74 -13.08
C VAL A 105 18.48 9.62 -12.17
N GLY A 106 19.61 10.22 -12.57
CA GLY A 106 20.82 10.24 -11.76
C GLY A 106 20.67 11.00 -10.44
N GLU A 107 19.90 12.10 -10.42
CA GLU A 107 19.61 12.84 -9.19
C GLU A 107 18.77 12.01 -8.22
N LEU A 108 17.83 11.23 -8.76
CA LEU A 108 17.00 10.34 -7.97
C LEU A 108 17.81 9.18 -7.39
N TRP A 109 18.71 8.55 -8.16
CA TRP A 109 19.62 7.51 -7.64
C TRP A 109 20.54 8.02 -6.53
N VAL A 110 21.11 9.22 -6.67
CA VAL A 110 21.91 9.85 -5.62
C VAL A 110 21.05 10.08 -4.37
N THR A 111 19.81 10.54 -4.54
CA THR A 111 18.87 10.75 -3.44
C THR A 111 18.55 9.43 -2.74
N ILE A 112 18.24 8.36 -3.49
CA ILE A 112 17.99 7.01 -2.99
C ILE A 112 19.18 6.53 -2.15
N ALA A 113 20.42 6.70 -2.64
CA ALA A 113 21.62 6.33 -1.91
C ALA A 113 21.81 7.11 -0.60
N VAL A 114 21.60 8.44 -0.63
CA VAL A 114 21.67 9.29 0.56
C VAL A 114 20.60 8.91 1.58
N VAL A 115 19.37 8.66 1.13
CA VAL A 115 18.26 8.19 1.97
C VAL A 115 18.58 6.83 2.58
N ALA A 116 19.12 5.89 1.81
CA ALA A 116 19.48 4.56 2.31
C ALA A 116 20.55 4.63 3.41
N VAL A 117 21.59 5.44 3.21
CA VAL A 117 22.62 5.67 4.24
C VAL A 117 22.01 6.34 5.47
N GLY A 118 21.20 7.38 5.28
CA GLY A 118 20.52 8.08 6.36
C GLY A 118 19.61 7.17 7.19
N LEU A 119 18.77 6.36 6.53
CA LEU A 119 17.91 5.36 7.16
C LEU A 119 18.74 4.36 7.97
N THR A 120 19.83 3.83 7.39
CA THR A 120 20.70 2.87 8.07
C THR A 120 21.32 3.46 9.34
N VAL A 121 21.85 4.69 9.26
CA VAL A 121 22.47 5.38 10.40
C VAL A 121 21.43 5.69 11.47
N VAL A 122 20.27 6.23 11.10
CA VAL A 122 19.19 6.56 12.04
C VAL A 122 18.64 5.31 12.71
N SER A 123 18.42 4.22 11.96
CA SER A 123 17.98 2.95 12.52
C SER A 123 19.02 2.32 13.47
N ALA A 124 20.31 2.51 13.22
CA ALA A 124 21.37 2.05 14.13
C ALA A 124 21.33 2.76 15.49
N LEU A 125 20.70 3.95 15.60
CA LEU A 125 20.46 4.63 16.88
C LEU A 125 19.43 3.90 17.74
N LEU A 126 18.54 3.10 17.12
CA LEU A 126 17.58 2.26 17.84
C LEU A 126 18.21 0.92 18.20
N SER A 127 18.80 0.24 17.22
CA SER A 127 19.60 -0.97 17.43
C SER A 127 20.36 -1.39 16.17
N TRP A 128 21.40 -2.23 16.33
CA TRP A 128 22.08 -2.85 15.19
C TRP A 128 21.12 -3.69 14.33
N TRP A 129 20.22 -4.47 14.94
CA TRP A 129 19.25 -5.27 14.20
C TRP A 129 18.24 -4.43 13.44
N SER A 130 17.82 -3.28 14.00
CA SER A 130 17.00 -2.29 13.28
C SER A 130 17.69 -1.83 12.00
N ALA A 131 19.00 -1.55 12.05
CA ALA A 131 19.79 -1.18 10.88
C ALA A 131 19.87 -2.33 9.85
N VAL A 132 20.09 -3.57 10.31
CA VAL A 132 20.10 -4.74 9.42
C VAL A 132 18.75 -4.93 8.72
N LEU A 133 17.64 -4.81 9.46
CA LEU A 133 16.30 -5.02 8.92
C LEU A 133 15.89 -3.92 7.92
N VAL A 134 16.22 -2.65 8.19
CA VAL A 134 15.92 -1.57 7.22
C VAL A 134 16.75 -1.74 5.95
N VAL A 135 18.02 -2.14 6.06
CA VAL A 135 18.86 -2.46 4.91
C VAL A 135 18.30 -3.65 4.13
N ALA A 136 17.88 -4.71 4.83
CA ALA A 136 17.24 -5.86 4.20
C ALA A 136 15.95 -5.47 3.46
N ALA A 137 15.10 -4.63 4.04
CA ALA A 137 13.87 -4.14 3.40
C ALA A 137 14.18 -3.33 2.12
N MET A 138 15.15 -2.40 2.19
CA MET A 138 15.57 -1.58 1.04
C MET A 138 16.21 -2.44 -0.07
N ALA A 139 17.08 -3.38 0.31
CA ALA A 139 17.72 -4.30 -0.62
C ALA A 139 16.71 -5.26 -1.26
N TYR A 140 15.73 -5.72 -0.50
CA TYR A 140 14.64 -6.54 -1.01
C TYR A 140 13.80 -5.75 -2.03
N GLY A 141 13.44 -4.50 -1.73
CA GLY A 141 12.74 -3.62 -2.69
C GLY A 141 13.48 -3.45 -4.02
N LEU A 142 14.81 -3.24 -3.99
CA LEU A 142 15.63 -3.22 -5.21
C LEU A 142 15.72 -4.60 -5.88
N GLY A 143 15.81 -5.66 -5.08
CA GLY A 143 15.82 -7.04 -5.57
C GLY A 143 14.53 -7.41 -6.31
N LEU A 144 13.38 -6.89 -5.89
CA LEU A 144 12.10 -7.06 -6.58
C LEU A 144 12.14 -6.47 -7.99
N TRP A 145 12.71 -5.27 -8.15
CA TRP A 145 12.90 -4.67 -9.47
C TRP A 145 13.76 -5.56 -10.38
N ALA A 146 14.89 -6.06 -9.88
CA ALA A 146 15.75 -6.98 -10.63
C ALA A 146 15.02 -8.29 -10.97
N LEU A 147 14.23 -8.83 -10.04
CA LEU A 147 13.48 -10.06 -10.22
C LEU A 147 12.36 -9.91 -11.26
N GLU A 148 11.61 -8.80 -11.23
CA GLU A 148 10.58 -8.49 -12.24
C GLU A 148 11.19 -8.33 -13.64
N ALA A 149 12.42 -7.80 -13.74
CA ALA A 149 13.12 -7.67 -15.02
C ALA A 149 13.54 -9.02 -15.63
N VAL A 150 13.85 -10.02 -14.81
CA VAL A 150 14.35 -11.32 -15.29
C VAL A 150 13.30 -12.43 -15.29
N SER A 151 12.22 -12.29 -14.52
CA SER A 151 11.22 -13.35 -14.31
C SER A 151 9.86 -12.97 -14.88
N ALA A 152 9.61 -13.42 -16.12
CA ALA A 152 8.30 -13.28 -16.76
C ALA A 152 7.15 -13.84 -15.89
N PRO A 153 7.27 -14.99 -15.20
CA PRO A 153 6.20 -15.45 -14.30
C PRO A 153 5.86 -14.47 -13.18
N VAL A 154 6.86 -13.83 -12.56
CA VAL A 154 6.62 -12.84 -11.49
C VAL A 154 6.01 -11.56 -12.05
N ARG A 155 6.37 -11.18 -13.27
CA ARG A 155 5.84 -10.01 -13.96
C ARG A 155 4.48 -10.25 -14.62
N ASP A 156 4.10 -11.48 -14.95
CA ASP A 156 2.88 -11.72 -15.73
C ASP A 156 1.77 -12.40 -14.89
N ASN A 157 2.12 -12.96 -13.71
CA ASN A 157 1.17 -13.55 -12.77
C ASN A 157 0.96 -12.64 -11.56
N LEU A 158 -0.19 -11.95 -11.50
CA LEU A 158 -0.55 -11.03 -10.43
C LEU A 158 -0.52 -11.65 -9.02
N LEU A 159 -0.94 -12.90 -8.85
CA LEU A 159 -0.91 -13.54 -7.52
C LEU A 159 0.51 -13.88 -7.09
N LEU A 160 1.34 -14.37 -8.01
CA LEU A 160 2.75 -14.60 -7.73
C LEU A 160 3.47 -13.28 -7.44
N ASN A 161 3.19 -12.23 -8.22
CA ASN A 161 3.71 -10.89 -7.98
C ASN A 161 3.34 -10.41 -6.57
N LEU A 162 2.08 -10.55 -6.16
CA LEU A 162 1.65 -10.21 -4.80
C LEU A 162 2.42 -11.02 -3.75
N VAL A 163 2.54 -12.34 -3.90
CA VAL A 163 3.27 -13.20 -2.94
C VAL A 163 4.72 -12.77 -2.77
N VAL A 164 5.35 -12.29 -3.84
CA VAL A 164 6.75 -11.90 -3.83
C VAL A 164 6.94 -10.44 -3.39
N THR A 165 6.01 -9.54 -3.67
CA THR A 165 6.09 -8.13 -3.27
C THR A 165 5.61 -7.90 -1.84
N TYR A 166 4.60 -8.65 -1.38
CA TYR A 166 4.01 -8.53 -0.05
C TYR A 166 5.01 -8.65 1.13
N PRO A 167 6.05 -9.50 1.07
CA PRO A 167 7.10 -9.55 2.10
C PRO A 167 7.74 -8.19 2.43
N VAL A 168 7.72 -7.19 1.55
CA VAL A 168 8.15 -5.82 1.89
C VAL A 168 7.39 -5.30 3.12
N GLN A 169 6.06 -5.49 3.16
CA GLN A 169 5.24 -5.07 4.29
C GLN A 169 5.63 -5.83 5.57
N LEU A 170 5.91 -7.13 5.46
CA LEU A 170 6.36 -7.96 6.59
C LEU A 170 7.73 -7.52 7.11
N TRP A 171 8.66 -7.11 6.22
CA TRP A 171 9.95 -6.54 6.64
C TRP A 171 9.78 -5.24 7.42
N ILE A 172 8.84 -4.38 7.03
CA ILE A 172 8.55 -3.14 7.78
C ILE A 172 7.96 -3.48 9.16
N ILE A 173 7.04 -4.44 9.25
CA ILE A 173 6.49 -4.88 10.54
C ILE A 173 7.60 -5.47 11.42
N ALA A 174 8.43 -6.35 10.86
CA ALA A 174 9.57 -6.94 11.57
C ALA A 174 10.55 -5.87 12.07
N TYR A 175 10.84 -4.85 11.25
CA TYR A 175 11.63 -3.69 11.65
C TYR A 175 11.01 -2.99 12.88
N ILE A 176 9.72 -2.68 12.84
CA ILE A 176 9.03 -1.99 13.95
C ILE A 176 9.10 -2.83 15.22
N VAL A 177 8.73 -4.12 15.14
CA VAL A 177 8.65 -5.02 16.30
C VAL A 177 10.03 -5.27 16.91
N VAL A 178 11.02 -5.67 16.09
CA VAL A 178 12.39 -5.95 16.60
C VAL A 178 13.02 -4.69 17.18
N SER A 179 12.80 -3.55 16.52
CA SER A 179 13.28 -2.28 17.04
C SER A 179 12.61 -1.92 18.38
N ALA A 180 11.31 -2.19 18.54
CA ALA A 180 10.58 -1.94 19.79
C ALA A 180 11.09 -2.85 20.93
N VAL A 181 11.36 -4.12 20.61
CA VAL A 181 11.98 -5.08 21.51
C VAL A 181 13.35 -4.61 21.98
N ASP A 182 14.23 -4.21 21.06
CA ASP A 182 15.60 -3.80 21.40
C ASP A 182 15.65 -2.51 22.24
N THR A 183 14.63 -1.65 22.13
CA THR A 183 14.49 -0.45 22.99
C THR A 183 13.73 -0.70 24.30
N GLY A 184 13.31 -1.93 24.56
CA GLY A 184 12.58 -2.32 25.77
C GLY A 184 11.13 -1.83 25.84
N GLN A 185 10.53 -1.43 24.71
CA GLN A 185 9.12 -1.02 24.67
C GLN A 185 8.17 -2.21 24.53
N VAL A 186 8.67 -3.35 24.09
CA VAL A 186 7.93 -4.58 23.78
C VAL A 186 8.79 -5.77 24.23
N GLU A 187 8.19 -6.86 24.71
CA GLU A 187 8.95 -8.10 24.99
C GLU A 187 9.00 -9.00 23.74
N SER A 188 10.10 -9.75 23.63
CA SER A 188 10.28 -10.74 22.56
C SER A 188 9.49 -12.01 22.88
N ASP A 189 8.28 -12.11 22.34
CA ASP A 189 7.45 -13.32 22.39
C ASP A 189 6.84 -13.66 21.03
N TRP A 190 6.37 -14.90 20.88
CA TRP A 190 5.62 -15.35 19.71
C TRP A 190 4.33 -14.56 19.50
N GLY A 191 3.65 -14.13 20.58
CA GLY A 191 2.49 -13.26 20.50
C GLY A 191 2.81 -11.93 19.81
N THR A 192 3.96 -11.34 20.15
CA THR A 192 4.46 -10.13 19.52
C THR A 192 4.71 -10.32 18.01
N ALA A 193 5.31 -11.44 17.60
CA ALA A 193 5.50 -11.75 16.19
C ALA A 193 4.16 -11.97 15.45
N ALA A 194 3.18 -12.59 16.12
CA ALA A 194 1.86 -12.86 15.55
C ALA A 194 1.04 -11.59 15.28
N VAL A 195 1.39 -10.44 15.87
CA VAL A 195 0.81 -9.12 15.53
C VAL A 195 0.90 -8.85 14.03
N ALA A 196 1.93 -9.36 13.34
CA ALA A 196 2.06 -9.23 11.90
C ALA A 196 0.83 -9.75 11.13
N VAL A 197 0.11 -10.75 11.65
CA VAL A 197 -1.08 -11.32 11.01
C VAL A 197 -2.24 -10.32 10.98
N ILE A 198 -2.40 -9.48 12.01
CA ILE A 198 -3.44 -8.44 12.05
C ILE A 198 -3.22 -7.44 10.90
N PHE A 199 -1.99 -6.91 10.84
CA PHE A 199 -1.62 -5.90 9.86
C PHE A 199 -1.52 -6.46 8.44
N ALA A 200 -1.16 -7.74 8.32
CA ALA A 200 -1.24 -8.49 7.07
C ALA A 200 -2.65 -8.56 6.53
N GLY A 201 -3.61 -9.00 7.36
CA GLY A 201 -5.01 -9.08 6.98
C GLY A 201 -5.57 -7.70 6.62
N ALA A 202 -5.27 -6.66 7.40
CA ALA A 202 -5.72 -5.30 7.12
C ALA A 202 -5.18 -4.75 5.78
N PHE A 203 -3.89 -4.95 5.51
CA PHE A 203 -3.26 -4.53 4.25
C PHE A 203 -3.83 -5.31 3.05
N LEU A 204 -3.89 -6.65 3.14
CA LEU A 204 -4.37 -7.49 2.06
C LEU A 204 -5.85 -7.26 1.75
N TYR A 205 -6.66 -6.96 2.78
CA TYR A 205 -8.03 -6.50 2.59
C TYR A 205 -8.08 -5.23 1.72
N PHE A 206 -7.29 -4.20 2.04
CA PHE A 206 -7.23 -2.97 1.25
C PHE A 206 -6.71 -3.22 -0.17
N GLU A 207 -5.63 -4.00 -0.30
CA GLU A 207 -5.01 -4.34 -1.58
C GLU A 207 -5.97 -5.08 -2.52
N PHE A 208 -6.71 -6.06 -2.00
CA PHE A 208 -7.73 -6.76 -2.78
C PHE A 208 -8.94 -5.86 -3.09
N ALA A 209 -9.39 -5.06 -2.13
CA ALA A 209 -10.51 -4.15 -2.33
C ALA A 209 -10.26 -3.17 -3.48
N ARG A 210 -9.06 -2.56 -3.57
CA ARG A 210 -8.73 -1.63 -4.66
C ARG A 210 -8.51 -2.30 -6.02
N LYS A 211 -8.24 -3.61 -6.05
CA LYS A 211 -8.00 -4.40 -7.27
C LYS A 211 -9.09 -5.45 -7.53
N THR A 212 -10.31 -5.19 -7.07
CA THR A 212 -11.49 -6.02 -7.35
C THR A 212 -12.52 -5.23 -8.14
N VAL A 213 -12.92 -5.74 -9.30
CA VAL A 213 -13.94 -5.13 -10.17
C VAL A 213 -14.92 -6.18 -10.70
N HIS A 214 -16.12 -5.74 -11.10
CA HIS A 214 -17.04 -6.61 -11.83
C HIS A 214 -16.60 -6.79 -13.29
N GLY A 215 -16.77 -8.00 -13.79
CA GLY A 215 -16.38 -8.37 -15.14
C GLY A 215 -14.87 -8.59 -15.25
N ALA A 216 -14.48 -9.37 -16.25
CA ALA A 216 -13.07 -9.45 -16.62
C ALA A 216 -12.68 -8.15 -17.34
N ARG A 217 -11.53 -7.58 -16.96
CA ARG A 217 -10.86 -6.50 -17.68
C ARG A 217 -9.55 -7.04 -18.26
N PRO A 218 -9.57 -7.72 -19.43
CA PRO A 218 -8.37 -8.29 -20.03
C PRO A 218 -7.26 -7.24 -20.19
N GLY A 219 -6.01 -7.64 -20.00
CA GLY A 219 -4.86 -6.74 -20.01
C GLY A 219 -4.64 -5.94 -18.72
N GLN A 220 -5.67 -5.82 -17.87
CA GLN A 220 -5.59 -5.07 -16.63
C GLN A 220 -5.27 -5.94 -15.40
N TRP A 221 -4.64 -5.33 -14.41
CA TRP A 221 -4.10 -6.01 -13.23
C TRP A 221 -5.09 -6.07 -12.05
N TYR A 222 -6.21 -6.78 -12.26
CA TYR A 222 -7.23 -7.00 -11.23
C TYR A 222 -7.23 -8.45 -10.73
N TYR A 223 -7.41 -8.65 -9.43
CA TYR A 223 -7.53 -10.00 -8.84
C TYR A 223 -8.79 -10.71 -9.34
N SER A 224 -9.84 -9.97 -9.69
CA SER A 224 -11.06 -10.52 -10.30
C SER A 224 -10.84 -11.12 -11.69
N ASN A 225 -9.76 -10.78 -12.40
CA ASN A 225 -9.41 -11.44 -13.67
C ASN A 225 -8.92 -12.89 -13.45
N VAL A 226 -8.30 -13.16 -12.30
CA VAL A 226 -7.73 -14.47 -11.98
C VAL A 226 -8.70 -15.31 -11.14
N LEU A 227 -9.32 -14.70 -10.14
CA LEU A 227 -10.19 -15.38 -9.16
C LEU A 227 -11.68 -15.29 -9.49
N GLY A 228 -12.04 -14.52 -10.54
CA GLY A 228 -13.41 -14.06 -10.76
C GLY A 228 -13.83 -13.00 -9.75
N SER A 229 -14.85 -12.21 -10.08
CA SER A 229 -15.37 -11.14 -9.21
C SER A 229 -15.79 -11.68 -7.84
N THR A 230 -16.49 -12.81 -7.81
CA THR A 230 -16.96 -13.43 -6.56
C THR A 230 -15.80 -13.93 -5.70
N GLY A 231 -14.86 -14.67 -6.30
CA GLY A 231 -13.69 -15.18 -5.57
C GLY A 231 -12.84 -14.06 -4.99
N SER A 232 -12.62 -13.00 -5.77
CA SER A 232 -11.88 -11.80 -5.33
C SER A 232 -12.58 -11.08 -4.18
N ALA A 233 -13.90 -10.88 -4.27
CA ALA A 233 -14.68 -10.22 -3.21
C ALA A 233 -14.74 -11.04 -1.91
N LEU A 234 -14.89 -12.37 -2.00
CA LEU A 234 -14.86 -13.24 -0.82
C LEU A 234 -13.47 -13.26 -0.18
N THR A 235 -12.41 -13.33 -0.99
CA THR A 235 -11.02 -13.25 -0.50
C THR A 235 -10.75 -11.92 0.19
N THR A 236 -11.27 -10.81 -0.36
CA THR A 236 -11.24 -9.48 0.27
C THR A 236 -11.85 -9.54 1.67
N GLY A 237 -13.08 -10.03 1.80
CA GLY A 237 -13.76 -10.15 3.11
C GLY A 237 -13.03 -11.06 4.10
N LEU A 238 -12.44 -12.17 3.62
CA LEU A 238 -11.67 -13.10 4.43
C LEU A 238 -10.47 -12.41 5.11
N PHE A 239 -9.74 -11.55 4.41
CA PHE A 239 -8.60 -10.85 4.99
C PHE A 239 -9.01 -9.88 6.12
N ALA A 240 -10.15 -9.20 5.99
CA ALA A 240 -10.68 -8.37 7.08
C ALA A 240 -11.05 -9.23 8.31
N ILE A 241 -11.69 -10.39 8.09
CA ILE A 241 -12.01 -11.34 9.17
C ILE A 241 -10.73 -11.86 9.84
N ILE A 242 -9.71 -12.23 9.07
CA ILE A 242 -8.42 -12.69 9.60
C ILE A 242 -7.78 -11.62 10.50
N ALA A 243 -7.80 -10.34 10.06
CA ALA A 243 -7.24 -9.25 10.85
C ALA A 243 -7.90 -9.13 12.23
N VAL A 244 -9.24 -9.11 12.26
CA VAL A 244 -10.01 -8.97 13.52
C VAL A 244 -9.94 -10.23 14.36
N ALA A 245 -10.00 -11.42 13.75
CA ALA A 245 -9.87 -12.68 14.49
C ALA A 245 -8.49 -12.80 15.15
N ALA A 246 -7.41 -12.43 14.45
CA ALA A 246 -6.07 -12.42 15.01
C ALA A 246 -5.96 -11.45 16.20
N ASP A 247 -6.55 -10.26 16.10
CA ASP A 247 -6.59 -9.29 17.19
C ASP A 247 -7.28 -9.86 18.44
N LEU A 248 -8.49 -10.42 18.29
CA LEU A 248 -9.23 -11.01 19.41
C LEU A 248 -8.51 -12.20 20.05
N LEU A 249 -7.81 -13.02 19.24
CA LEU A 249 -7.04 -14.17 19.74
C LEU A 249 -5.82 -13.74 20.56
N LEU A 250 -5.17 -12.65 20.16
CA LEU A 250 -3.99 -12.11 20.83
C LEU A 250 -4.35 -11.33 22.09
N VAL A 251 -5.38 -10.48 22.00
CA VAL A 251 -5.76 -9.54 23.06
C VAL A 251 -6.74 -10.16 24.08
N ARG A 252 -7.39 -11.28 23.75
CA ARG A 252 -8.24 -12.08 24.63
C ARG A 252 -9.23 -11.24 25.46
N PRO A 253 -10.19 -10.56 24.82
CA PRO A 253 -11.08 -9.61 25.48
C PRO A 253 -11.88 -10.19 26.66
N GLY A 254 -12.09 -11.52 26.71
CA GLY A 254 -12.79 -12.21 27.79
C GLY A 254 -12.02 -12.29 29.11
N ASP A 255 -10.69 -12.09 29.08
CA ASP A 255 -9.84 -12.12 30.27
C ASP A 255 -9.83 -10.77 31.01
N HIS A 256 -10.47 -9.73 30.44
CA HIS A 256 -10.48 -8.38 30.97
C HIS A 256 -11.82 -8.00 31.63
N PRO A 257 -11.81 -7.19 32.70
CA PRO A 257 -13.04 -6.69 33.32
C PRO A 257 -13.72 -5.62 32.46
N MET A 258 -15.02 -5.41 32.70
CA MET A 258 -15.74 -4.27 32.15
C MET A 258 -15.26 -2.95 32.82
N PRO A 259 -15.15 -1.83 32.09
CA PRO A 259 -15.57 -1.62 30.70
C PRO A 259 -14.50 -1.94 29.65
N TRP A 260 -13.27 -2.32 30.04
CA TRP A 260 -12.16 -2.52 29.12
C TRP A 260 -12.43 -3.59 28.07
N ALA A 261 -13.05 -4.70 28.46
CA ALA A 261 -13.48 -5.73 27.53
C ALA A 261 -14.30 -5.15 26.35
N LEU A 262 -15.16 -4.13 26.57
CA LEU A 262 -15.94 -3.50 25.49
C LEU A 262 -15.06 -2.85 24.44
N LEU A 263 -13.96 -2.19 24.84
CA LEU A 263 -13.01 -1.55 23.93
C LEU A 263 -12.31 -2.59 23.04
N LEU A 264 -12.01 -3.75 23.61
CA LEU A 264 -11.36 -4.88 22.94
C LEU A 264 -12.32 -5.62 21.99
N TRP A 265 -13.63 -5.50 22.21
CA TRP A 265 -14.66 -6.03 21.32
C TRP A 265 -15.00 -5.10 20.13
N ILE A 266 -14.63 -3.82 20.11
CA ILE A 266 -14.97 -2.86 19.03
C ILE A 266 -14.55 -3.30 17.62
N PRO A 267 -13.42 -4.00 17.41
CA PRO A 267 -13.07 -4.53 16.09
C PRO A 267 -14.14 -5.47 15.49
N VAL A 268 -14.94 -6.14 16.31
CA VAL A 268 -16.03 -7.02 15.83
C VAL A 268 -17.14 -6.28 15.10
N PRO A 269 -17.85 -5.30 15.70
CA PRO A 269 -18.85 -4.52 14.96
C PRO A 269 -18.22 -3.73 13.81
N LEU A 270 -16.93 -3.36 13.86
CA LEU A 270 -16.25 -2.72 12.74
C LEU A 270 -16.21 -3.63 11.49
N LEU A 271 -16.22 -4.96 11.62
CA LEU A 271 -16.32 -5.89 10.49
C LEU A 271 -17.59 -5.71 9.65
N ALA A 272 -18.63 -5.07 10.19
CA ALA A 272 -19.83 -4.77 9.41
C ALA A 272 -19.51 -3.93 8.16
N VAL A 273 -18.51 -3.04 8.22
CA VAL A 273 -18.09 -2.17 7.10
C VAL A 273 -17.53 -2.98 5.92
N PRO A 274 -16.46 -3.78 6.06
CA PRO A 274 -15.94 -4.58 4.96
C PRO A 274 -16.95 -5.61 4.45
N LEU A 275 -17.72 -6.25 5.35
CA LEU A 275 -18.71 -7.25 4.96
C LEU A 275 -19.90 -6.64 4.20
N ALA A 276 -20.32 -5.43 4.56
CA ALA A 276 -21.31 -4.68 3.77
C ALA A 276 -20.76 -4.32 2.38
N GLY A 277 -19.47 -3.96 2.28
CA GLY A 277 -18.79 -3.74 1.00
C GLY A 277 -18.81 -4.98 0.10
N VAL A 278 -18.43 -6.15 0.65
CA VAL A 278 -18.50 -7.43 -0.07
C VAL A 278 -19.94 -7.76 -0.48
N TRP A 279 -20.90 -7.61 0.42
CA TRP A 279 -22.31 -7.91 0.15
C TRP A 279 -22.91 -7.03 -0.94
N THR A 280 -22.67 -5.72 -0.88
CA THR A 280 -23.16 -4.76 -1.87
C THR A 280 -22.54 -5.00 -3.24
N PHE A 281 -21.24 -5.29 -3.29
CA PHE A 281 -20.55 -5.70 -4.51
C PHE A 281 -21.19 -6.95 -5.11
N LEU A 282 -21.31 -8.05 -4.35
CA LEU A 282 -21.90 -9.30 -4.85
C LEU A 282 -23.37 -9.15 -5.30
N ARG A 283 -24.14 -8.27 -4.66
CA ARG A 283 -25.53 -7.96 -5.08
C ARG A 283 -25.60 -7.12 -6.35
N ALA A 284 -24.58 -6.34 -6.68
CA ALA A 284 -24.54 -5.60 -7.94
C ALA A 284 -24.36 -6.54 -9.14
N ALA A 285 -23.59 -7.63 -8.98
CA ALA A 285 -23.42 -8.66 -10.00
C ALA A 285 -24.74 -9.32 -10.42
N THR A 286 -25.62 -9.62 -9.46
CA THR A 286 -26.88 -10.32 -9.76
C THR A 286 -27.87 -9.44 -10.51
N ARG A 287 -27.82 -8.12 -10.31
CA ARG A 287 -28.72 -7.15 -10.99
C ARG A 287 -28.33 -6.89 -12.44
N THR A 288 -27.04 -6.93 -12.74
CA THR A 288 -26.52 -6.62 -14.09
C THR A 288 -26.67 -7.80 -15.05
N GLY A 289 -27.14 -8.96 -14.58
CA GLY A 289 -27.31 -10.16 -15.41
C GLY A 289 -26.00 -10.60 -16.06
N ALA A 290 -24.85 -10.20 -15.49
CA ALA A 290 -23.54 -10.49 -16.04
C ALA A 290 -23.37 -12.01 -16.08
N VAL A 291 -23.50 -12.56 -17.28
CA VAL A 291 -23.23 -13.98 -17.55
C VAL A 291 -21.78 -14.22 -17.14
N PRO A 292 -21.49 -15.21 -16.27
CA PRO A 292 -20.11 -15.51 -15.91
C PRO A 292 -19.32 -15.74 -17.20
N PRO A 293 -18.15 -15.11 -17.37
CA PRO A 293 -17.35 -15.35 -18.56
C PRO A 293 -17.08 -16.85 -18.60
N VAL A 294 -17.52 -17.50 -19.69
CA VAL A 294 -17.03 -18.84 -20.03
C VAL A 294 -15.51 -18.70 -20.04
N ALA A 295 -14.82 -19.54 -19.26
CA ALA A 295 -13.37 -19.55 -19.19
C ALA A 295 -12.80 -19.90 -20.57
N THR A 296 -12.75 -18.93 -21.47
CA THR A 296 -12.00 -19.02 -22.70
C THR A 296 -10.55 -18.90 -22.28
N ALA A 297 -9.78 -19.96 -22.56
CA ALA A 297 -8.35 -19.99 -22.32
C ALA A 297 -7.73 -18.69 -22.86
N VAL A 298 -7.16 -17.89 -21.95
CA VAL A 298 -6.45 -16.66 -22.29
C VAL A 298 -5.36 -17.03 -23.31
N PRO A 299 -5.34 -16.45 -24.52
CA PRO A 299 -4.27 -16.70 -25.46
C PRO A 299 -2.95 -16.27 -24.83
N SER A 300 -2.00 -17.20 -24.73
CA SER A 300 -0.62 -16.95 -24.28
C SER A 300 0.16 -16.19 -25.36
N GLY A 301 -0.28 -14.98 -25.67
CA GLY A 301 0.51 -13.98 -26.40
C GLY A 301 1.36 -13.16 -25.41
N PRO A 302 2.56 -12.70 -25.79
CA PRO A 302 3.35 -11.81 -24.95
C PRO A 302 2.60 -10.47 -24.82
N LEU A 303 1.91 -10.29 -23.70
CA LEU A 303 1.28 -9.03 -23.35
C LEU A 303 2.36 -8.10 -22.81
N GLY A 304 2.46 -6.90 -23.38
CA GLY A 304 3.33 -5.86 -22.86
C GLY A 304 2.91 -5.47 -21.43
N PRO A 305 3.85 -5.32 -20.49
CA PRO A 305 3.52 -4.93 -19.13
C PRO A 305 3.11 -3.45 -19.12
N GLY A 306 1.81 -3.14 -19.05
CA GLY A 306 1.43 -1.73 -18.91
C GLY A 306 -0.02 -1.28 -19.08
N GLU A 307 -1.02 -2.14 -19.21
CA GLU A 307 -2.39 -1.61 -19.36
C GLU A 307 -3.17 -1.72 -18.06
N ALA A 308 -3.00 -0.77 -17.14
CA ALA A 308 -3.94 -0.55 -16.03
C ALA A 308 -4.36 0.92 -16.03
N GLY A 309 -5.63 1.17 -16.32
CA GLY A 309 -6.15 2.46 -16.74
C GLY A 309 -6.39 3.48 -15.62
N GLU A 310 -6.16 4.74 -15.99
CA GLU A 310 -6.91 5.89 -15.48
C GLU A 310 -7.12 6.87 -16.66
N LEU A 311 -8.32 6.86 -17.25
CA LEU A 311 -8.74 7.76 -18.32
C LEU A 311 -10.00 8.51 -17.87
N ARG A 312 -9.87 9.79 -17.50
CA ARG A 312 -10.89 10.87 -17.50
C ARG A 312 -10.14 12.21 -17.44
N GLY A 313 -10.34 13.25 -18.25
CA GLY A 313 -11.30 13.63 -19.29
C GLY A 313 -10.80 14.92 -20.01
N PRO A 314 -11.63 15.64 -20.81
CA PRO A 314 -11.18 16.27 -22.06
C PRO A 314 -10.79 17.75 -21.97
N SER A 315 -9.88 18.19 -22.85
CA SER A 315 -9.85 19.57 -23.33
C SER A 315 -10.28 19.60 -24.80
N VAL A 316 -11.41 20.25 -25.05
CA VAL A 316 -12.05 20.43 -26.34
C VAL A 316 -11.65 21.79 -26.91
N SER A 317 -11.06 21.78 -28.10
CA SER A 317 -11.14 22.82 -29.14
C SER A 317 -10.40 22.27 -30.37
N GLY A 318 -10.91 22.11 -31.58
CA GLY A 318 -12.20 22.35 -32.23
C GLY A 318 -12.10 21.81 -33.67
N ASP A 319 -13.22 21.87 -34.38
CA ASP A 319 -13.41 21.78 -35.84
C ASP A 319 -13.47 20.40 -36.54
N ALA A 320 -14.73 19.94 -36.65
CA ALA A 320 -15.45 19.45 -37.83
C ALA A 320 -14.73 18.63 -38.92
N ASP A 321 -15.14 17.37 -39.10
CA ASP A 321 -15.92 16.98 -40.28
C ASP A 321 -16.56 15.57 -40.17
N ALA A 322 -17.63 15.39 -40.92
CA ALA A 322 -18.67 14.37 -40.77
C ALA A 322 -18.28 12.92 -41.12
N ALA A 323 -18.59 11.99 -40.20
CA ALA A 323 -18.98 10.61 -40.50
C ALA A 323 -19.70 10.00 -39.28
N SER A 324 -21.03 9.90 -39.36
CA SER A 324 -21.91 9.31 -38.35
C SER A 324 -21.76 7.78 -38.35
N GLY A 325 -20.74 7.28 -37.65
CA GLY A 325 -20.71 5.89 -37.18
C GLY A 325 -21.69 5.68 -36.02
N PRO A 326 -22.18 4.45 -35.78
CA PRO A 326 -23.03 4.16 -34.63
C PRO A 326 -22.27 4.56 -33.36
N ALA A 327 -22.90 5.41 -32.54
CA ALA A 327 -22.36 5.78 -31.23
C ALA A 327 -22.05 4.49 -30.47
N VAL A 328 -20.76 4.25 -30.20
CA VAL A 328 -20.36 3.21 -29.25
C VAL A 328 -21.03 3.63 -27.93
N PRO A 329 -21.96 2.82 -27.39
CA PRO A 329 -22.63 3.18 -26.16
C PRO A 329 -21.56 3.44 -25.10
N GLU A 330 -21.66 4.61 -24.47
CA GLU A 330 -20.83 5.02 -23.34
C GLU A 330 -20.72 3.83 -22.39
N ASP A 331 -19.54 3.23 -22.36
CA ASP A 331 -19.25 1.98 -21.66
C ASP A 331 -19.66 2.18 -20.19
N SER A 332 -20.78 1.59 -19.81
CA SER A 332 -21.33 1.72 -18.46
C SER A 332 -20.36 1.02 -17.53
N ALA A 333 -19.38 1.79 -17.03
CA ALA A 333 -18.22 1.29 -16.32
C ALA A 333 -18.65 0.25 -15.29
N ALA A 334 -18.21 -0.99 -15.49
CA ALA A 334 -18.59 -2.10 -14.64
C ALA A 334 -18.30 -1.74 -13.17
N PRO A 335 -19.24 -2.00 -12.24
CA PRO A 335 -19.14 -1.51 -10.88
C PRO A 335 -17.86 -2.00 -10.20
N GLU A 336 -17.11 -1.07 -9.62
CA GLU A 336 -15.87 -1.35 -8.90
C GLU A 336 -16.15 -1.68 -7.43
N PHE A 337 -15.25 -2.42 -6.78
CA PHE A 337 -15.37 -2.66 -5.35
C PHE A 337 -15.19 -1.34 -4.58
N PRO A 338 -16.03 -1.05 -3.57
CA PRO A 338 -15.99 0.24 -2.90
C PRO A 338 -14.70 0.39 -2.06
N VAL A 339 -13.75 1.17 -2.56
CA VAL A 339 -12.43 1.38 -1.92
C VAL A 339 -12.52 2.26 -0.67
N VAL A 340 -13.44 3.22 -0.64
CA VAL A 340 -13.59 4.14 0.51
C VAL A 340 -13.90 3.38 1.82
N PRO A 341 -14.87 2.44 1.87
CA PRO A 341 -15.04 1.55 3.03
C PRO A 341 -13.77 0.82 3.45
N ALA A 342 -12.92 0.42 2.49
CA ALA A 342 -11.69 -0.29 2.81
C ALA A 342 -10.67 0.60 3.53
N VAL A 343 -10.48 1.82 3.03
CA VAL A 343 -9.65 2.84 3.69
C VAL A 343 -10.19 3.17 5.08
N VAL A 344 -11.50 3.40 5.20
CA VAL A 344 -12.14 3.70 6.48
C VAL A 344 -11.93 2.56 7.48
N PHE A 345 -12.13 1.31 7.07
CA PHE A 345 -11.91 0.16 7.93
C PHE A 345 -10.47 0.11 8.46
N VAL A 346 -9.46 0.25 7.58
CA VAL A 346 -8.04 0.18 8.00
C VAL A 346 -7.70 1.32 8.97
N LEU A 347 -8.09 2.56 8.65
CA LEU A 347 -7.78 3.71 9.50
C LEU A 347 -8.49 3.63 10.86
N VAL A 348 -9.76 3.22 10.89
CA VAL A 348 -10.53 3.07 12.13
C VAL A 348 -10.00 1.90 12.95
N LEU A 349 -9.64 0.78 12.32
CA LEU A 349 -8.99 -0.34 13.00
C LEU A 349 -7.70 0.11 13.68
N TYR A 350 -6.82 0.82 12.97
CA TYR A 350 -5.57 1.32 13.57
C TYR A 350 -5.84 2.29 14.72
N ALA A 351 -6.81 3.18 14.58
CA ALA A 351 -7.19 4.09 15.66
C ALA A 351 -7.70 3.35 16.91
N ILE A 352 -8.49 2.28 16.73
CA ILE A 352 -8.95 1.41 17.82
C ILE A 352 -7.77 0.73 18.50
N LEU A 353 -6.87 0.10 17.73
CA LEU A 353 -5.69 -0.58 18.27
C LEU A 353 -4.78 0.38 19.07
N ILE A 354 -4.59 1.60 18.58
CA ILE A 354 -3.87 2.66 19.31
C ILE A 354 -4.60 3.03 20.61
N ALA A 355 -5.93 3.21 20.56
CA ALA A 355 -6.73 3.54 21.74
C ALA A 355 -6.69 2.42 22.79
N GLN A 356 -6.75 1.15 22.37
CA GLN A 356 -6.56 -0.01 23.24
C GLN A 356 -5.21 0.06 23.93
N ALA A 357 -4.13 0.29 23.18
CA ALA A 357 -2.78 0.36 23.74
C ALA A 357 -2.56 1.52 24.72
N LEU A 358 -3.12 2.70 24.43
CA LEU A 358 -2.99 3.88 25.30
C LEU A 358 -3.77 3.77 26.61
N THR A 359 -4.84 2.99 26.61
CA THR A 359 -5.75 2.88 27.74
C THR A 359 -5.62 1.58 28.52
N TRP A 360 -4.72 0.71 28.07
CA TRP A 360 -4.44 -0.61 28.62
C TRP A 360 -4.07 -0.55 30.11
N ARG A 361 -4.63 -1.45 30.91
CA ARG A 361 -4.51 -1.47 32.38
C ARG A 361 -4.58 -2.86 32.95
#